data_AF-A0ABD4HL05-F1
#
_entry.id   AF-A0ABD4HL05-F1
#
_cell.length_a   1.000
_cell.length_b   1.000
_cell.length_c   1.000
_cell.angle_alpha   90.00
_cell.angle_beta   90.00
_cell.angle_gamma   90.00
#
_symmetry.space_group_name_H-M   'P 1'
#
loop_
_entity.id
_entity.type
_entity.pdbx_description
1 polymer ?
#
loop_
_entity_poly.entity_id
_entity_poly.type
_entity_poly.pdbx_seq_one_letter_code
_entity_poly.pdbx_strand_id
1 'polypeptide(L)'
;DQLQLILHELEVITKKINELQHLHRQLWFEWNKPFGYEIIDLRYGALKSRIETTVWRLKKFLTGEIKQLPELEQTPLPFDAPFKTASGVGRNLFHGIYSASKLSDI
;
A
#
# COMPACT_ATOMS: atom_id res chain seq x y z
N ASP A 1 -1.94 -23.18 2.30
CA ASP A 1 -3.24 -23.14 1.62
C ASP A 1 -3.81 -21.73 1.43
N GLN A 2 -4.36 -21.03 2.42
CA GLN A 2 -4.88 -19.65 2.21
C GLN A 2 -3.80 -18.58 1.95
N LEU A 3 -2.67 -18.63 2.68
CA LEU A 3 -1.57 -17.67 2.47
C LEU A 3 -0.92 -17.77 1.09
N GLN A 4 -0.94 -18.96 0.47
CA GLN A 4 -0.44 -19.15 -0.89
C GLN A 4 -1.36 -18.48 -1.91
N LEU A 5 -2.68 -18.53 -1.71
CA LEU A 5 -3.64 -17.79 -2.53
C LEU A 5 -3.41 -16.28 -2.42
N ILE A 6 -3.22 -15.76 -1.20
CA ILE A 6 -2.92 -14.34 -0.97
C ILE A 6 -1.63 -13.92 -1.69
N LEU A 7 -0.59 -14.75 -1.64
CA LEU A 7 0.66 -14.49 -2.39
C LEU A 7 0.40 -14.35 -3.90
N HIS A 8 -0.42 -15.23 -4.47
CA HIS A 8 -0.81 -15.13 -5.87
C HIS A 8 -1.62 -13.86 -6.16
N GLU A 9 -2.57 -13.51 -5.29
CA GLU A 9 -3.35 -12.27 -5.42
C GLU A 9 -2.46 -11.02 -5.37
N LEU A 10 -1.45 -10.99 -4.49
CA LEU A 10 -0.49 -9.89 -4.40
C LEU A 10 0.32 -9.72 -5.70
N GLU A 11 0.68 -10.82 -6.38
CA GLU A 11 1.33 -10.76 -7.68
C GLU A 11 0.41 -10.16 -8.76
N VAL A 12 -0.86 -10.56 -8.77
CA VAL A 12 -1.87 -10.00 -9.68
C VAL A 12 -2.11 -8.51 -9.40
N ILE A 13 -2.26 -8.13 -8.13
CA ILE A 13 -2.46 -6.75 -7.71
C ILE A 13 -1.24 -5.89 -8.09
N THR A 14 -0.03 -6.40 -7.93
CA THR A 14 1.20 -5.68 -8.32
C THR A 14 1.19 -5.33 -9.81
N LYS A 15 0.80 -6.27 -10.67
CA LYS A 15 0.67 -6.02 -12.12
C LYS A 15 -0.36 -4.94 -12.42
N LYS A 16 -1.54 -5.01 -11.80
CA LYS A 16 -2.60 -4.00 -11.95
C LYS A 16 -2.16 -2.61 -11.46
N ILE A 17 -1.40 -2.53 -10.37
CA ILE A 17 -0.85 -1.27 -9.86
C ILE A 17 0.18 -0.69 -10.83
N ASN A 18 1.01 -1.53 -11.46
CA ASN A 18 1.93 -1.08 -12.51
C ASN A 18 1.17 -0.48 -13.69
N GLU A 19 0.17 -1.19 -14.21
CA GLU A 19 -0.69 -0.71 -15.31
C GLU A 19 -1.38 0.61 -14.95
N LEU A 20 -1.95 0.70 -13.76
CA LEU A 20 -2.58 1.92 -13.25
C LEU A 20 -1.59 3.09 -13.17
N GLN A 21 -0.38 2.87 -12.65
CA GLN A 21 0.64 3.92 -12.59
C GLN A 21 1.04 4.39 -13.99
N HIS A 22 1.19 3.47 -14.95
CA HIS A 22 1.53 3.81 -16.33
C HIS A 22 0.45 4.66 -16.99
N LEU A 23 -0.82 4.27 -16.86
CA LEU A 23 -1.94 5.04 -17.39
C LEU A 23 -2.04 6.42 -16.71
N HIS A 24 -1.91 6.47 -15.38
CA HIS A 24 -1.93 7.74 -14.66
C HIS A 24 -0.76 8.65 -15.08
N ARG A 25 0.42 8.08 -15.35
CA ARG A 25 1.56 8.82 -15.92
C ARG A 25 1.20 9.44 -17.25
N GLN A 26 0.67 8.64 -18.19
CA GLN A 26 0.31 9.13 -19.51
C GLN A 26 -0.70 10.28 -19.41
N LEU A 27 -1.78 10.08 -18.65
CA LEU A 27 -2.80 11.11 -18.44
C LEU A 27 -2.24 12.37 -17.78
N TRP A 28 -1.35 12.24 -16.79
CA TRP A 28 -0.75 13.40 -16.14
C TRP A 28 0.03 14.25 -17.13
N PHE A 29 0.92 13.64 -17.91
CA PHE A 29 1.78 14.35 -18.86
C PHE A 29 1.04 14.82 -20.12
N GLU A 30 -0.14 14.27 -20.40
CA GLU A 30 -1.04 14.79 -21.43
C GLU A 30 -1.75 16.07 -20.97
N TRP A 31 -2.23 16.11 -19.72
CA TRP A 31 -3.13 17.17 -19.24
C TRP A 31 -2.46 18.22 -18.36
N ASN A 32 -1.29 17.93 -17.79
CA ASN A 32 -0.61 18.78 -16.81
C ASN A 32 0.84 19.03 -17.21
N LYS A 33 1.44 20.04 -16.57
CA LYS A 33 2.90 20.19 -16.61
C LYS A 33 3.56 19.02 -15.86
N PRO A 34 4.82 18.68 -16.19
CA PRO A 34 5.54 17.59 -15.53
C PRO A 34 5.61 17.68 -13.99
N PHE A 35 5.68 18.89 -13.44
CA PHE A 35 5.81 19.13 -11.99
C PHE A 35 4.60 18.61 -11.22
N GLY A 36 4.84 18.01 -10.05
CA GLY A 36 3.82 17.42 -9.18
C GLY A 36 3.62 15.92 -9.39
N TYR A 37 3.98 15.39 -10.56
CA TYR A 37 3.90 13.95 -10.80
C TYR A 37 4.84 13.16 -9.88
N GLU A 38 5.98 13.73 -9.47
CA GLU A 38 6.91 13.09 -8.54
C GLU A 38 6.25 12.70 -7.22
N ILE A 39 5.24 13.45 -6.76
CA ILE A 39 4.47 13.10 -5.56
C ILE A 39 3.58 11.89 -5.80
N ILE A 40 2.93 11.81 -6.96
CA ILE A 40 2.11 10.66 -7.36
C ILE A 40 3.01 9.42 -7.53
N ASP A 41 4.18 9.59 -8.14
CA ASP A 41 5.15 8.53 -8.36
C ASP A 41 5.66 7.95 -7.03
N LEU A 42 5.97 8.81 -6.05
CA LEU A 42 6.33 8.38 -4.69
C LEU A 42 5.22 7.56 -4.01
N ARG A 43 3.95 7.91 -4.21
CA ARG A 43 2.81 7.14 -3.62
C ARG A 43 2.73 5.73 -4.20
N TYR A 44 2.87 5.59 -5.52
CA TYR A 44 2.91 4.28 -6.15
C TYR A 44 4.16 3.50 -5.75
N GLY A 45 5.32 4.16 -5.67
CA GLY A 45 6.57 3.56 -5.20
C GLY A 45 6.43 2.97 -3.80
N ALA A 46 5.87 3.73 -2.87
CA ALA A 46 5.60 3.27 -1.50
C ALA A 46 4.67 2.06 -1.49
N LEU A 47 3.55 2.10 -2.21
CA LEU A 47 2.59 1.00 -2.26
C LEU A 47 3.23 -0.29 -2.80
N LYS A 48 3.98 -0.20 -3.90
CA LYS A 48 4.66 -1.37 -4.50
C LYS A 48 5.70 -1.96 -3.56
N SER A 49 6.53 -1.13 -2.93
CA SER A 49 7.54 -1.58 -1.96
C SER A 49 6.91 -2.26 -0.74
N ARG A 50 5.73 -1.78 -0.28
CA ARG A 50 4.99 -2.44 0.80
C ARG A 50 4.47 -3.81 0.39
N ILE A 51 3.95 -3.97 -0.83
CA ILE A 51 3.53 -5.28 -1.34
C ILE A 51 4.72 -6.24 -1.45
N GLU A 52 5.85 -5.78 -1.99
CA GLU A 52 7.08 -6.58 -2.06
C GLU A 52 7.53 -7.05 -0.67
N THR A 53 7.55 -6.14 0.31
CA THR A 53 7.87 -6.47 1.71
C THR A 53 6.90 -7.49 2.29
N THR A 54 5.60 -7.35 2.03
CA THR A 54 4.58 -8.32 2.47
C THR A 54 4.82 -9.70 1.85
N VAL A 55 5.09 -9.78 0.53
CA VAL A 55 5.40 -11.03 -0.15
C VAL A 55 6.64 -11.69 0.46
N TRP A 56 7.71 -10.92 0.67
CA TRP A 56 8.94 -11.40 1.30
C TRP A 56 8.68 -11.96 2.69
N ARG A 57 7.95 -11.22 3.54
CA ARG A 57 7.59 -11.63 4.91
C ARG A 57 6.76 -12.90 4.95
N LEU A 58 5.74 -12.99 4.09
CA LEU A 58 4.86 -14.16 4.03
C LEU A 58 5.61 -15.40 3.54
N LYS A 59 6.49 -15.27 2.54
CA LYS A 59 7.33 -16.39 2.08
C LYS A 59 8.23 -16.92 3.19
N LYS A 60 8.91 -16.02 3.92
CA LYS A 60 9.77 -16.37 5.06
C LYS A 60 9.01 -17.04 6.21
N PHE A 61 7.76 -16.65 6.44
CA PHE A 61 6.88 -17.31 7.39
C PHE A 61 6.51 -18.73 6.93
N LEU A 62 6.14 -18.89 5.66
CA LEU A 62 5.75 -20.19 5.09
C LEU A 62 6.91 -21.20 5.02
N THR A 63 8.16 -20.74 4.89
CA THR A 63 9.34 -21.61 4.94
C THR A 63 9.78 -21.95 6.38
N GLY A 64 9.13 -21.38 7.40
CA GLY A 64 9.48 -21.57 8.80
C GLY A 64 10.71 -20.80 9.28
N GLU A 65 11.30 -19.94 8.43
CA GLU A 65 12.43 -19.07 8.82
C GLU A 65 11.98 -18.03 9.86
N ILE A 66 10.74 -17.56 9.73
CA ILE A 66 10.10 -16.69 10.71
C ILE A 66 8.92 -17.44 11.32
N LYS A 67 8.89 -17.52 12.66
CA LYS A 67 7.86 -18.27 13.40
C LYS A 67 6.56 -17.50 13.62
N GLN A 68 6.61 -16.17 13.57
CA GLN A 68 5.51 -15.27 13.94
C GLN A 68 5.52 -14.02 13.07
N LEU A 69 4.34 -13.43 12.90
CA LEU A 69 4.14 -12.18 12.16
C LEU A 69 3.50 -11.17 13.12
N PRO A 70 4.30 -10.45 13.93
CA PRO A 70 3.78 -9.50 14.92
C PRO A 70 2.82 -8.46 14.33
N GLU A 71 3.01 -8.11 13.05
CA GLU A 71 2.15 -7.21 12.29
C GLU A 71 0.70 -7.72 12.16
N LEU A 72 0.49 -9.04 12.19
CA LEU A 72 -0.83 -9.69 12.11
C LEU A 72 -1.41 -10.04 13.49
N GLU A 73 -0.60 -9.95 14.55
CA GLU A 73 -1.01 -10.26 15.93
C GLU A 73 -1.57 -9.03 16.66
N GLN A 74 -1.43 -7.84 16.07
CA GLN A 74 -1.96 -6.61 16.67
C GLN A 74 -3.48 -6.55 16.58
N THR A 75 -4.12 -6.15 17.67
CA THR A 75 -5.56 -5.85 17.69
C THR A 75 -5.84 -4.61 16.84
N PRO A 76 -6.72 -4.69 15.82
CA PRO A 76 -7.11 -3.52 15.04
C PRO A 76 -7.81 -2.48 15.92
N LEU A 77 -7.35 -1.23 15.85
CA LEU A 77 -8.00 -0.09 16.49
C LEU A 77 -8.92 0.64 15.49
N PRO A 78 -9.95 1.36 15.97
CA PRO A 78 -10.70 2.25 15.12
C PRO A 78 -9.78 3.23 14.40
N PHE A 79 -9.93 3.33 13.09
CA PHE A 79 -9.14 4.27 12.30
C PHE A 79 -9.57 5.71 12.60
N ASP A 80 -8.59 6.56 12.91
CA ASP A 80 -8.80 8.00 13.14
C ASP A 80 -9.08 8.71 11.82
N ALA A 81 -10.37 8.72 11.45
CA ALA A 81 -10.89 9.38 10.27
C ALA A 81 -11.69 10.64 10.67
N PRO A 82 -11.32 11.83 10.16
CA PRO A 82 -12.12 13.04 10.34
C PRO A 82 -13.49 12.95 9.64
N PHE A 83 -13.67 11.99 8.74
CA PHE A 83 -14.92 11.79 8.00
C PHE A 83 -15.47 10.37 8.25
N LYS A 84 -16.60 10.29 8.95
CA LYS A 84 -17.39 9.05 9.06
C LYS A 84 -18.34 8.99 7.88
N THR A 85 -18.34 7.88 7.15
CA THR A 85 -19.32 7.60 6.09
C THR A 85 -20.25 6.46 6.54
N ALA A 86 -21.38 6.28 5.85
CA ALA A 86 -22.34 5.23 6.20
C ALA A 86 -21.75 3.81 6.19
N SER A 87 -20.68 3.57 5.41
CA SER A 87 -20.07 2.25 5.22
C SER A 87 -18.55 2.22 5.35
N GLY A 88 -17.92 3.30 5.84
CA GLY A 88 -16.46 3.37 5.84
C GLY A 88 -15.85 4.59 6.52
N VAL A 89 -14.53 4.60 6.50
CA VAL A 89 -13.68 5.64 7.09
C VAL A 89 -12.91 6.35 5.99
N GLY A 90 -12.82 7.68 6.07
CA GLY A 90 -12.14 8.49 5.06
C GLY A 90 -11.03 9.36 5.67
N ARG A 91 -9.89 9.43 4.98
CA ARG A 91 -8.82 10.40 5.26
C ARG A 91 -8.32 10.95 3.93
N ASN A 92 -8.21 12.27 3.83
CA ASN A 92 -7.76 12.96 2.61
C ASN A 92 -6.24 13.22 2.59
N LEU A 93 -5.55 12.92 3.68
CA LEU A 93 -4.11 13.06 3.82
C LEU A 93 -3.43 11.70 3.64
N PHE A 94 -2.67 11.54 2.55
CA PHE A 94 -2.00 10.28 2.20
C PHE A 94 -1.13 9.75 3.35
N HIS A 95 -0.39 10.63 4.04
CA HIS A 95 0.49 10.25 5.15
C HIS A 95 -0.22 9.68 6.37
N GLY A 96 -1.53 9.88 6.50
CA GLY A 96 -2.32 9.24 7.55
C GLY A 96 -2.96 7.91 7.11
N ILE A 97 -2.66 7.43 5.91
CA ILE A 97 -3.25 6.20 5.35
C ILE A 97 -2.19 5.09 5.24
N TYR A 98 -1.01 5.40 4.69
CA TYR A 98 -0.05 4.35 4.31
C TYR A 98 0.77 3.76 5.46
N SER A 99 0.87 4.45 6.60
CA SER A 99 1.64 4.01 7.78
C SER A 99 1.11 4.66 9.05
N ALA A 100 1.16 3.94 10.16
CA ALA A 100 0.94 4.52 11.49
C ALA A 100 2.18 5.26 12.02
N SER A 101 3.36 4.99 11.45
CA SER A 101 4.61 5.68 11.79
C SER A 101 4.77 6.96 10.99
N LYS A 102 5.41 7.97 11.60
CA LYS A 102 5.79 9.18 10.89
C LYS A 102 6.97 8.91 9.96
N LEU A 103 6.85 9.32 8.70
CA LEU A 103 7.96 9.34 7.75
C LEU A 103 8.84 10.60 7.93
N SER A 104 8.21 11.71 8.29
CA SER A 104 8.86 12.99 8.57
C SER A 104 8.10 13.68 9.70
N ASP A 105 8.83 14.35 10.59
CA ASP A 105 8.24 15.26 11.54
C ASP A 105 7.94 16.59 10.83
N ILE A 106 6.65 16.94 10.78
CA ILE A 106 6.21 18.34 10.68
C ILE A 106 5.59 18.66 12.03
#